data_AF-A0A1F4BWF6-F1
#
_entry.id   AF-A0A1F4BWF6-F1
#
_cell.length_a   1.000
_cell.length_b   1.000
_cell.length_c   1.000
_cell.angle_alpha   90.00
_cell.angle_beta   90.00
_cell.angle_gamma   90.00
#
_symmetry.space_group_name_H-M   'P 1'
#
loop_
_entity.id
_entity.type
_entity.pdbx_description
1 polymer ?
#
loop_
_entity_poly.entity_id
_entity_poly.type
_entity_poly.pdbx_seq_one_letter_code
_entity_poly.pdbx_strand_id
1 'polypeptide(L)'
;MVAVARNSYRPCCNNSTFFQDCNHGSALLGLLALGAYQGLSEAQLYREALAFNAFWFTHQYVHTALYFQVVKGIAWKDVDARTVMGAEFSSASGWQANVARELQTRGILPSQGNSDCSA
;
A
#
# COMPACT_ATOMS: atom_id res chain seq x y z
N MET A 1 -16.16 -6.60 -5.72
CA MET A 1 -15.94 -5.19 -5.30
C MET A 1 -15.93 -5.01 -3.79
N VAL A 2 -17.06 -5.22 -3.09
CA VAL A 2 -17.15 -4.96 -1.63
C VAL A 2 -16.10 -5.73 -0.83
N ALA A 3 -15.84 -7.00 -1.17
CA ALA A 3 -14.78 -7.79 -0.55
C ALA A 3 -13.39 -7.14 -0.72
N VAL A 4 -13.08 -6.63 -1.92
CA VAL A 4 -11.82 -5.92 -2.20
C VAL A 4 -11.75 -4.65 -1.34
N ALA A 5 -12.79 -3.81 -1.36
CA ALA A 5 -12.80 -2.57 -0.60
C ALA A 5 -12.66 -2.78 0.92
N ARG A 6 -13.21 -3.88 1.46
CA ARG A 6 -13.08 -4.22 2.88
C ARG A 6 -11.68 -4.69 3.28
N ASN A 7 -10.92 -5.21 2.33
CA ASN A 7 -9.63 -5.85 2.55
C ASN A 7 -8.46 -5.13 1.86
N SER A 8 -8.71 -3.95 1.27
CA SER A 8 -7.69 -3.06 0.72
C SER A 8 -7.52 -1.85 1.63
N TYR A 9 -6.28 -1.39 1.76
CA TYR A 9 -5.87 -0.28 2.61
C TYR A 9 -5.01 0.71 1.83
N ARG A 10 -4.66 1.82 2.46
CA ARG A 10 -3.82 2.90 1.95
C ARG A 10 -2.87 3.39 3.05
N PRO A 11 -1.60 3.71 2.77
CA PRO A 11 -0.60 3.94 3.82
C PRO A 11 -0.76 5.29 4.55
N CYS A 12 -1.90 5.96 4.40
CA CYS A 12 -2.22 7.24 5.06
C CYS A 12 -3.21 7.14 6.24
N CYS A 13 -3.97 6.03 6.42
CA CYS A 13 -4.73 5.75 7.65
C CYS A 13 -4.92 4.23 7.85
N ASN A 14 -5.67 3.83 8.88
CA ASN A 14 -5.81 2.44 9.31
C ASN A 14 -7.13 1.77 8.94
N ASN A 15 -8.10 2.51 8.40
CA ASN A 15 -9.35 1.91 7.94
C ASN A 15 -9.21 1.39 6.51
N SER A 16 -9.99 0.36 6.18
CA SER A 16 -10.04 -0.18 4.82
C SER A 16 -10.72 0.80 3.87
N THR A 17 -10.51 0.60 2.57
CA THR A 17 -11.11 1.38 1.48
C THR A 17 -12.64 1.42 1.55
N PHE A 18 -13.29 0.50 2.24
CA PHE A 18 -14.74 0.54 2.43
C PHE A 18 -15.18 1.72 3.32
N PHE A 19 -14.31 2.21 4.21
CA PHE A 19 -14.57 3.37 5.07
C PHE A 19 -13.94 4.64 4.47
N GLN A 20 -14.75 5.68 4.24
CA GLN A 20 -14.34 6.87 3.49
C GLN A 20 -13.75 7.95 4.43
N ASP A 21 -12.69 7.60 5.15
CA ASP A 21 -12.02 8.49 6.12
C ASP A 21 -10.98 9.43 5.52
N CYS A 22 -10.68 9.31 4.22
CA CYS A 22 -9.89 10.31 3.49
C CYS A 22 -10.25 10.35 2.01
N ASN A 23 -9.79 11.39 1.31
CA ASN A 23 -9.95 11.54 -0.14
C ASN A 23 -9.37 10.35 -0.95
N HIS A 24 -8.26 9.74 -0.51
CA HIS A 24 -7.71 8.55 -1.15
C HIS A 24 -8.61 7.32 -0.98
N GLY A 25 -9.28 7.20 0.17
CA GLY A 25 -10.30 6.17 0.42
C GLY A 25 -11.48 6.34 -0.53
N SER A 26 -12.01 7.55 -0.63
CA SER A 26 -13.08 7.94 -1.58
C SER A 26 -12.71 7.67 -3.02
N ALA A 27 -11.51 8.08 -3.43
CA ALA A 27 -11.02 7.87 -4.78
C ALA A 27 -10.88 6.37 -5.10
N LEU A 28 -10.28 5.60 -4.19
CA LEU A 28 -10.08 4.17 -4.41
C LEU A 28 -11.39 3.38 -4.39
N LEU A 29 -12.34 3.74 -3.51
CA LEU A 29 -13.67 3.11 -3.52
C LEU A 29 -14.39 3.39 -4.85
N GLY A 30 -14.34 4.64 -5.33
CA GLY A 30 -14.90 5.03 -6.63
C GLY A 30 -14.28 4.26 -7.80
N LEU A 31 -12.95 4.13 -7.80
CA LEU A 31 -12.22 3.33 -8.80
C LEU A 31 -12.66 1.86 -8.77
N LEU A 32 -12.74 1.26 -7.58
CA LEU A 32 -13.17 -0.13 -7.41
C LEU A 32 -14.62 -0.35 -7.86
N ALA A 33 -15.49 0.62 -7.59
CA ALA A 33 -16.88 0.60 -8.05
C ALA A 33 -16.97 0.69 -9.59
N LEU A 34 -16.20 1.60 -10.21
CA LEU A 34 -16.12 1.74 -11.66
C LEU A 34 -15.58 0.48 -12.33
N GLY A 35 -14.47 -0.08 -11.83
CA GLY A 35 -13.91 -1.31 -12.37
C GLY A 35 -14.87 -2.50 -12.25
N ALA A 36 -15.61 -2.59 -11.14
CA ALA A 36 -16.62 -3.63 -10.98
C ALA A 36 -17.79 -3.48 -11.94
N TYR A 37 -18.23 -2.23 -12.19
CA TYR A 37 -19.23 -1.93 -13.22
C TYR A 37 -18.76 -2.32 -14.63
N GLN A 38 -17.45 -2.18 -14.91
CA GLN A 38 -16.81 -2.61 -16.16
C GLN A 38 -16.56 -4.14 -16.24
N GLY A 39 -16.93 -4.91 -15.21
CA GLY A 39 -16.82 -6.37 -15.22
C GLY A 39 -15.45 -6.91 -14.77
N LEU A 40 -14.61 -6.11 -14.11
CA LEU A 40 -13.34 -6.60 -13.56
C LEU A 40 -13.57 -7.63 -12.46
N SER A 41 -12.80 -8.72 -12.51
CA SER A 41 -12.70 -9.72 -11.45
C SER A 41 -12.05 -9.14 -10.18
N GLU A 42 -12.19 -9.81 -9.04
CA GLU A 42 -11.53 -9.39 -7.80
C GLU A 42 -10.01 -9.27 -7.93
N ALA A 43 -9.37 -10.20 -8.63
CA ALA A 43 -7.93 -10.16 -8.86
C ALA A 43 -7.51 -8.95 -9.72
N GLN A 44 -8.33 -8.56 -10.70
CA GLN A 44 -8.10 -7.33 -11.46
C GLN A 44 -8.30 -6.09 -10.58
N LEU A 45 -9.36 -6.04 -9.78
CA LEU A 45 -9.62 -4.93 -8.85
C LEU A 45 -8.47 -4.72 -7.84
N TYR A 46 -7.88 -5.79 -7.30
CA TYR A 46 -6.70 -5.68 -6.45
C TYR A 46 -5.47 -5.12 -7.20
N ARG A 47 -5.29 -5.51 -8.46
CA ARG A 47 -4.20 -4.97 -9.30
C ARG A 47 -4.40 -3.49 -9.62
N GLU A 48 -5.63 -3.07 -9.93
CA GLU A 48 -5.95 -1.65 -10.09
C GLU A 48 -5.70 -0.87 -8.80
N ALA A 49 -6.15 -1.41 -7.66
CA ALA A 49 -5.94 -0.77 -6.37
C ALA A 49 -4.45 -0.62 -6.02
N LEU A 50 -3.65 -1.66 -6.29
CA LEU A 50 -2.20 -1.63 -6.12
C LEU A 50 -1.55 -0.58 -7.04
N ALA A 51 -1.95 -0.51 -8.31
CA ALA A 51 -1.39 0.45 -9.26
C ALA A 51 -1.64 1.90 -8.81
N PHE A 52 -2.87 2.23 -8.43
CA PHE A 52 -3.21 3.59 -7.98
C PHE A 52 -2.58 3.94 -6.64
N ASN A 53 -2.57 3.02 -5.67
CA ASN A 53 -1.86 3.28 -4.42
C ASN A 53 -0.35 3.46 -4.64
N ALA A 54 0.28 2.66 -5.50
CA ALA A 54 1.69 2.82 -5.81
C ALA A 54 1.98 4.16 -6.50
N PHE A 55 1.04 4.66 -7.30
CA PHE A 55 1.13 5.99 -7.90
C PHE A 55 0.95 7.13 -6.88
N TRP A 56 -0.02 7.03 -5.97
CA TRP A 56 -0.27 8.06 -4.95
C TRP A 56 0.76 8.08 -3.82
N PHE A 57 1.35 6.92 -3.50
CA PHE A 57 2.25 6.71 -2.36
C PHE A 57 3.58 6.10 -2.78
N THR A 58 4.20 6.68 -3.80
CA THR A 58 5.43 6.15 -4.44
C THR A 58 6.52 5.76 -3.44
N HIS A 59 6.81 6.62 -2.46
CA HIS A 59 7.82 6.35 -1.45
C HIS A 59 7.51 5.07 -0.65
N GLN A 60 6.26 4.94 -0.18
CA GLN A 60 5.83 3.78 0.60
C GLN A 60 5.89 2.49 -0.22
N TYR A 61 5.46 2.53 -1.49
CA TYR A 61 5.44 1.34 -2.34
C TYR A 61 6.82 0.96 -2.88
N VAL A 62 7.75 1.90 -3.06
CA VAL A 62 9.17 1.60 -3.33
C VAL A 62 9.77 0.87 -2.13
N HIS A 63 9.51 1.31 -0.91
CA HIS A 63 9.98 0.62 0.29
C HIS A 63 9.30 -0.74 0.46
N THR A 64 8.01 -0.85 0.19
CA THR A 64 7.32 -2.15 0.21
C THR A 64 7.91 -3.11 -0.82
N ALA A 65 8.18 -2.66 -2.04
CA ALA A 65 8.84 -3.48 -3.06
C ALA A 65 10.24 -3.93 -2.62
N LEU A 66 11.02 -3.01 -2.04
CA LEU A 66 12.33 -3.31 -1.48
C LEU A 66 12.23 -4.35 -0.36
N TYR A 67 11.28 -4.21 0.56
CA TYR A 67 11.00 -5.17 1.62
C TYR A 67 10.71 -6.57 1.06
N PHE A 68 9.82 -6.69 0.08
CA PHE A 68 9.52 -8.00 -0.51
C PHE A 68 10.75 -8.62 -1.17
N GLN A 69 11.58 -7.81 -1.83
CA GLN A 69 12.78 -8.30 -2.48
C GLN A 69 13.87 -8.74 -1.49
N VAL A 70 14.18 -7.93 -0.49
CA VAL A 70 15.35 -8.15 0.40
C VAL A 70 15.02 -8.93 1.67
N VAL A 71 13.77 -8.84 2.16
CA VAL A 71 13.33 -9.52 3.38
C VAL A 71 12.57 -10.81 3.07
N LYS A 72 11.71 -10.79 2.05
CA LYS A 72 10.91 -11.98 1.66
C LYS A 72 11.51 -12.78 0.51
N GLY A 73 12.48 -12.24 -0.22
CA GLY A 73 13.07 -12.91 -1.39
C GLY A 73 12.11 -13.06 -2.58
N ILE A 74 11.06 -12.24 -2.65
CA ILE A 74 10.04 -12.28 -3.71
C ILE A 74 10.23 -11.05 -4.59
N ALA A 75 10.41 -11.25 -5.90
CA ALA A 75 10.48 -10.13 -6.83
C ALA A 75 9.13 -9.40 -6.90
N TRP A 76 9.14 -8.07 -7.00
CA TRP A 76 7.93 -7.24 -6.95
C TRP A 76 6.82 -7.70 -7.90
N LYS A 77 7.19 -8.12 -9.12
CA LYS A 77 6.26 -8.61 -10.15
C LYS A 77 5.50 -9.89 -9.75
N ASP A 78 6.04 -10.66 -8.80
CA ASP A 78 5.50 -11.94 -8.35
C ASP A 78 4.75 -11.80 -7.01
N VAL A 79 4.72 -10.61 -6.41
CA VAL A 79 3.99 -10.37 -5.17
C VAL A 79 2.49 -10.28 -5.46
N ASP A 80 1.69 -11.03 -4.69
CA ASP A 80 0.23 -10.99 -4.79
C ASP A 80 -0.32 -9.62 -4.38
N ALA A 81 -1.09 -9.00 -5.27
CA ALA A 81 -1.67 -7.66 -5.04
C ALA A 81 -2.64 -7.65 -3.85
N ARG A 82 -3.35 -8.74 -3.59
CA ARG A 82 -4.24 -8.85 -2.42
C ARG A 82 -3.46 -8.81 -1.12
N THR A 83 -2.30 -9.48 -1.06
CA THR A 83 -1.39 -9.43 0.08
C THR A 83 -0.87 -8.01 0.32
N VAL A 84 -0.32 -7.36 -0.69
CA VAL A 84 0.22 -5.99 -0.55
C VAL A 84 -0.85 -5.00 -0.12
N MET A 85 -2.04 -5.09 -0.70
CA MET A 85 -3.14 -4.17 -0.38
C MET A 85 -3.74 -4.39 1.02
N GLY A 86 -3.39 -5.48 1.71
CA GLY A 86 -3.86 -5.78 3.05
C GLY A 86 -3.35 -4.79 4.11
N ALA A 87 -3.95 -4.87 5.30
CA ALA A 87 -3.63 -3.96 6.41
C ALA A 87 -2.15 -4.00 6.81
N GLU A 88 -1.52 -5.18 6.76
CA GLU A 88 -0.13 -5.37 7.19
C GLU A 88 0.87 -4.51 6.40
N PHE A 89 0.62 -4.31 5.11
CA PHE A 89 1.56 -3.61 4.21
C PHE A 89 1.03 -2.28 3.71
N SER A 90 -0.29 -2.10 3.67
CA SER A 90 -0.91 -0.89 3.13
C SER A 90 -1.73 -0.11 4.14
N SER A 91 -1.85 -0.48 5.42
CA SER A 91 -2.37 0.49 6.42
C SER A 91 -1.25 1.40 6.92
N ALA A 92 -1.58 2.59 7.45
CA ALA A 92 -0.56 3.50 7.98
C ALA A 92 0.27 2.86 9.10
N SER A 93 -0.38 2.27 10.11
CA SER A 93 0.31 1.61 11.22
C SER A 93 0.99 0.31 10.78
N GLY A 94 0.34 -0.49 9.93
CA GLY A 94 0.90 -1.75 9.42
C GLY A 94 2.16 -1.52 8.60
N TRP A 95 2.11 -0.61 7.63
CA TRP A 95 3.29 -0.27 6.82
C TRP A 95 4.44 0.23 7.69
N GLN A 96 4.17 1.13 8.66
CA GLN A 96 5.20 1.65 9.56
C GLN A 96 5.83 0.53 10.40
N ALA A 97 5.02 -0.38 10.93
CA ALA A 97 5.47 -1.45 11.81
C ALA A 97 6.20 -2.58 11.07
N ASN A 98 5.74 -2.95 9.87
CA ASN A 98 6.20 -4.15 9.16
C ASN A 98 7.18 -3.87 8.02
N VAL A 99 7.08 -2.71 7.37
CA VAL A 99 7.93 -2.35 6.22
C VAL A 99 9.00 -1.36 6.67
N ALA A 100 8.58 -0.18 7.13
CA ALA A 100 9.52 0.91 7.43
C ALA A 100 10.49 0.53 8.54
N ARG A 101 9.96 0.03 9.67
CA ARG A 101 10.77 -0.42 10.80
C ARG A 101 11.73 -1.55 10.42
N GLU A 102 11.25 -2.56 9.69
CA GLU A 102 12.09 -3.69 9.30
C GLU A 102 13.28 -3.24 8.44
N LEU A 103 13.03 -2.39 7.44
CA LEU A 103 14.08 -1.86 6.59
C LEU A 103 15.07 -0.95 7.35
N GLN A 104 14.57 -0.18 8.33
CA GLN A 104 15.39 0.66 9.18
C GLN A 104 16.28 -0.17 10.13
N THR A 105 15.73 -1.20 10.78
CA THR A 105 16.48 -2.09 11.68
C THR A 105 17.58 -2.85 10.95
N ARG A 106 17.39 -3.16 9.67
CA ARG A 106 18.43 -3.79 8.81
C ARG A 106 19.46 -2.81 8.25
N GLY A 107 19.32 -1.49 8.52
CA GLY A 107 20.21 -0.47 7.99
C GLY A 107 20.15 -0.31 6.47
N ILE A 108 19.06 -0.75 5.84
CA ILE A 108 18.87 -0.67 4.38
C ILE A 108 18.45 0.74 3.97
N LEU A 109 17.57 1.34 4.78
CA LEU A 109 17.22 2.75 4.61
C LEU A 109 18.25 3.61 5.34
N PRO A 110 18.64 4.76 4.77
CA PRO A 110 19.44 5.72 5.50
C PRO A 110 18.70 6.10 6.78
N SER A 111 19.42 6.23 7.89
CA SER A 111 18.87 6.87 9.07
C SER A 111 18.30 8.22 8.64
N GLN A 112 17.04 8.51 8.97
CA GLN A 112 16.53 9.87 8.87
C GLN A 112 17.39 10.73 9.82
N GLY A 113 18.50 11.26 9.29
CA GLY A 113 19.17 12.38 9.91
C GLY A 113 18.16 13.51 9.92
N ASN A 114 18.04 14.19 11.06
CA ASN A 114 17.27 15.43 11.15
C ASN A 114 17.66 16.34 9.98
N SER A 115 16.82 16.42 8.96
CA SER A 115 16.83 17.52 8.01
C SER A 115 16.13 18.67 8.69
N ASP A 116 16.77 19.22 9.71
CA ASP A 116 16.43 20.50 10.28
C ASP A 116 17.11 21.55 9.40
N CYS A 117 16.36 22.10 8.45
CA CYS A 117 16.81 23.24 7.64
C CYS A 117 16.66 24.54 8.45
N SER A 118 17.30 24.57 9.63
CA SER A 118 17.39 25.71 10.54
C SER A 118 18.86 26.08 10.71
N ALA A 119 19.46 26.67 9.69
CA ALA A 119 20.79 27.27 9.75
C ALA A 119 20.83 28.57 8.95
#